data_AF-A0AAE8L4X0-F1
#
_entry.id   AF-A0AAE8L4X0-F1
#
_cell.length_a   1.000
_cell.length_b   1.000
_cell.length_c   1.000
_cell.angle_alpha   90.00
_cell.angle_beta   90.00
_cell.angle_gamma   90.00
#
_symmetry.space_group_name_H-M   'P 1'
#
loop_
_entity.id
_entity.type
_entity.pdbx_description
1 polymer ?
#
loop_
_entity_poly.entity_id
_entity_poly.type
_entity_poly.pdbx_seq_one_letter_code
_entity_poly.pdbx_strand_id
1 'polypeptide(L)'
;MTRLSDLEMDPAFQEAVSALRGAASTLSGRAVTAAEARFLVGIALTTFAHAGGLEEPSRGRLARFAARSGPDTAVGTRTRH
;
A
#
# COMPACT_ATOMS: atom_id res chain seq x y z
N MET A 1 -5.86 19.04 -9.85
CA MET A 1 -5.14 18.63 -8.63
C MET A 1 -6.18 18.16 -7.64
N THR A 2 -6.34 16.85 -7.47
CA THR A 2 -7.10 16.30 -6.34
C THR A 2 -6.40 16.72 -5.05
N ARG A 3 -7.14 17.27 -4.09
CA ARG A 3 -6.57 17.63 -2.79
C ARG A 3 -6.28 16.34 -2.03
N LEU A 4 -5.28 16.36 -1.13
CA LEU A 4 -4.95 15.19 -0.28
C LEU A 4 -6.21 14.64 0.42
N SER A 5 -7.12 15.52 0.82
CA SER A 5 -8.42 15.17 1.42
C SER A 5 -9.33 14.35 0.50
N ASP A 6 -9.29 14.58 -0.82
CA ASP A 6 -10.09 13.82 -1.78
C ASP A 6 -9.50 12.42 -1.96
N LEU A 7 -8.17 12.34 -2.07
CA LEU A 7 -7.43 11.07 -2.13
C LEU A 7 -7.64 10.24 -0.87
N GLU A 8 -7.72 10.90 0.28
CA GLU A 8 -7.98 10.29 1.57
C GLU A 8 -9.36 9.65 1.71
N MET A 9 -10.34 10.03 0.89
CA MET A 9 -11.64 9.36 0.85
C MET A 9 -11.66 8.18 -0.14
N ASP A 10 -10.61 8.00 -0.93
CA ASP A 10 -10.53 6.93 -1.91
C ASP A 10 -10.36 5.56 -1.21
N PRO A 11 -11.19 4.55 -1.54
CA PRO A 11 -11.07 3.21 -0.97
C PRO A 11 -9.69 2.58 -1.21
N ALA A 12 -9.11 2.75 -2.39
CA ALA A 12 -7.79 2.21 -2.71
C ALA A 12 -6.69 2.89 -1.89
N PHE A 13 -6.87 4.16 -1.53
CA PHE A 13 -5.96 4.83 -0.60
C PHE A 13 -6.06 4.23 0.81
N GLN A 14 -7.27 3.95 1.31
CA GLN A 14 -7.43 3.31 2.61
C GLN A 14 -6.88 1.88 2.65
N GLU A 15 -7.02 1.13 1.56
CA GLU A 15 -6.38 -0.18 1.41
C GLU A 15 -4.85 -0.08 1.44
N ALA A 16 -4.27 0.89 0.74
CA ALA A 16 -2.83 1.14 0.78
C ALA A 16 -2.35 1.51 2.20
N VAL A 17 -3.11 2.32 2.93
CA VAL A 17 -2.81 2.65 4.34
C VAL A 17 -2.85 1.41 5.22
N SER A 18 -3.85 0.54 5.06
CA SER A 18 -3.96 -0.71 5.81
C SER A 18 -2.78 -1.65 5.53
N ALA A 19 -2.45 -1.85 4.24
CA ALA A 19 -1.34 -2.68 3.81
C ALA A 19 0.00 -2.15 4.33
N LEU A 20 0.24 -0.84 4.21
CA LEU A 20 1.48 -0.23 4.67
C LEU A 20 1.60 -0.29 6.19
N ARG A 21 0.51 -0.12 6.93
CA ARG A 21 0.49 -0.27 8.39
C ARG A 21 0.96 -1.66 8.80
N GLY A 22 0.44 -2.72 8.17
CA GLY A 22 0.84 -4.10 8.44
C GLY A 22 2.31 -4.36 8.11
N ALA A 23 2.75 -3.94 6.92
CA ALA A 23 4.13 -4.10 6.49
C ALA A 23 5.12 -3.33 7.38
N ALA A 24 4.84 -2.05 7.66
CA ALA A 24 5.68 -1.21 8.50
C ALA A 24 5.70 -1.69 9.96
N SER A 25 4.60 -2.20 10.49
CA SER A 25 4.59 -2.79 11.84
C SER A 25 5.46 -4.03 11.92
N THR A 26 5.38 -4.90 10.90
CA THR A 26 6.21 -6.11 10.81
C THR A 26 7.70 -5.75 10.72
N LEU A 27 8.05 -4.78 9.88
CA LEU A 27 9.44 -4.36 9.67
C LEU A 27 10.03 -3.67 10.91
N SER A 28 9.25 -2.80 11.55
CA SER A 28 9.73 -2.00 12.69
C SER A 28 9.68 -2.73 14.03
N GLY A 29 9.01 -3.88 14.10
CA GLY A 29 8.80 -4.62 15.36
C GLY A 29 7.88 -3.89 16.35
N ARG A 30 7.21 -2.82 15.94
CA ARG A 30 6.25 -2.07 16.76
C ARG A 30 4.91 -1.90 16.06
N ALA A 31 3.87 -1.64 16.84
CA ALA A 31 2.59 -1.24 16.28
C ALA A 31 2.72 0.13 15.61
N VAL A 32 2.50 0.18 14.30
CA VAL A 32 2.34 1.43 13.54
C VAL A 32 0.87 1.84 13.59
N THR A 33 0.63 3.12 13.81
CA THR A 33 -0.72 3.70 13.85
C THR A 33 -1.26 3.95 12.45
N ALA A 34 -2.58 4.08 12.34
CA ALA A 34 -3.20 4.45 11.06
C ALA A 34 -2.76 5.83 10.56
N ALA A 35 -2.55 6.81 11.47
CA ALA A 35 -2.09 8.14 11.12
C ALA A 35 -0.65 8.13 10.58
N GLU A 36 0.26 7.38 11.22
CA GLU A 36 1.63 7.20 10.72
C GLU A 36 1.64 6.53 9.34
N ALA A 37 0.85 5.47 9.16
CA ALA A 37 0.74 4.80 7.86
C ALA A 37 0.18 5.73 6.78
N ARG A 38 -0.83 6.54 7.11
CA ARG A 38 -1.42 7.55 6.21
C ARG A 38 -0.40 8.59 5.77
N PHE A 39 0.41 9.09 6.71
CA PHE A 39 1.50 10.00 6.42
C PHE A 39 2.54 9.38 5.48
N LEU A 40 2.94 8.13 5.74
CA LEU A 40 3.90 7.42 4.90
C LEU A 40 3.37 7.12 3.49
N VAL A 41 2.09 6.72 3.35
CA VAL A 41 1.44 6.57 2.03
C VAL A 41 1.41 7.92 1.29
N GLY A 42 1.09 9.00 2.00
CA GLY A 42 1.13 10.36 1.44
C GLY A 42 2.51 10.71 0.88
N ILE A 43 3.57 10.53 1.66
CA ILE A 43 4.95 10.72 1.20
C ILE A 43 5.23 9.86 -0.04
N ALA A 44 4.94 8.56 0.03
CA ALA A 44 5.23 7.64 -1.05
C ALA A 44 4.53 8.04 -2.36
N LEU A 45 3.24 8.41 -2.30
CA LEU A 45 2.47 8.83 -3.46
C LEU A 45 2.93 10.18 -4.01
N THR A 46 3.26 11.15 -3.15
CA THR A 46 3.80 12.44 -3.57
C THR A 46 5.16 12.26 -4.26
N THR A 47 6.08 11.50 -3.67
CA THR A 47 7.38 11.19 -4.27
C THR A 47 7.20 10.45 -5.60
N PHE A 48 6.31 9.47 -5.64
CA PHE A 48 6.00 8.70 -6.84
C PHE A 48 5.42 9.57 -7.96
N ALA A 49 4.49 10.48 -7.64
CA ALA A 49 3.93 11.42 -8.59
C ALA A 49 4.99 12.40 -9.12
N HIS A 50 5.88 12.90 -8.27
CA HIS A 50 7.00 13.75 -8.68
C HIS A 50 8.00 13.04 -9.59
N ALA A 51 8.16 11.72 -9.45
CA ALA A 51 9.00 10.91 -10.33
C ALA A 51 8.34 10.59 -11.70
N GLY A 52 7.14 11.11 -11.97
CA GLY A 52 6.40 10.83 -13.21
C GLY A 52 5.46 9.63 -13.13
N GLY A 53 5.32 9.01 -11.96
CA GLY A 53 4.44 7.88 -11.73
C GLY A 53 4.91 6.58 -12.42
N LEU A 54 3.96 5.69 -12.71
CA LEU A 54 4.21 4.44 -13.44
C LEU A 54 3.82 4.62 -14.90
N GLU A 55 4.72 4.22 -15.79
CA GLU A 55 4.39 3.99 -17.19
C GLU A 55 3.45 2.79 -17.37
N GLU A 56 2.71 2.79 -18.47
CA GLU A 56 1.70 1.77 -18.79
C GLU A 56 2.22 0.32 -18.74
N PRO A 57 3.42 -0.01 -19.26
CA PRO A 57 3.96 -1.38 -19.17
C PRO A 57 4.22 -1.82 -17.72
N SER A 58 4.55 -0.88 -16.83
CA SER A 58 4.83 -1.16 -15.42
C SER A 58 3.53 -1.34 -14.63
N ARG A 59 2.48 -0.58 -14.96
CA ARG A 59 1.13 -0.80 -14.42
C ARG A 59 0.60 -2.18 -14.76
N GLY A 60 0.71 -2.59 -16.03
CA GLY A 60 0.28 -3.91 -16.47
C GLY A 60 1.06 -5.07 -15.83
N ARG A 61 2.33 -4.86 -15.46
CA ARG A 61 3.11 -5.85 -14.68
C ARG A 61 2.64 -5.95 -13.23
N LEU A 62 2.38 -4.82 -12.58
CA LEU A 62 1.87 -4.78 -11.21
C LEU A 62 0.46 -5.35 -11.10
N ALA A 63 -0.43 -5.03 -12.05
CA ALA A 63 -1.78 -5.60 -12.10
C ALA A 63 -1.74 -7.14 -12.21
N ARG A 64 -0.86 -7.69 -13.06
CA ARG A 64 -0.65 -9.15 -13.15
C ARG A 64 -0.07 -9.75 -11.88
N PHE A 65 0.82 -9.03 -11.19
CA PHE A 65 1.32 -9.47 -9.89
C PHE A 65 0.20 -9.51 -8.85
N ALA A 66 -0.59 -8.45 -8.72
CA ALA A 66 -1.72 -8.39 -7.79
C ALA A 66 -2.77 -9.46 -8.08
N ALA A 67 -3.10 -9.72 -9.35
CA ALA A 67 -4.04 -10.76 -9.75
C ALA A 67 -3.54 -12.18 -9.41
N ARG A 68 -2.22 -12.43 -9.47
CA ARG A 68 -1.63 -13.70 -9.04
C ARG A 68 -1.62 -13.88 -7.52
N SER A 69 -1.65 -12.77 -6.78
CA SER A 69 -1.71 -12.75 -5.31
C SER A 69 -3.13 -12.81 -4.75
N GLY A 70 -4.11 -13.30 -5.53
CA GLY A 70 -5.50 -13.47 -5.11
C GLY A 70 -5.64 -14.34 -3.84
N PRO A 71 -6.86 -14.39 -3.25
CA PRO A 71 -7.11 -14.91 -1.89
C PRO A 71 -6.64 -16.35 -1.60
N ASP A 72 -6.28 -17.12 -2.63
CA ASP A 72 -5.74 -18.48 -2.51
C ASP A 72 -4.23 -18.53 -2.21
N THR A 73 -3.57 -17.36 -2.19
CA THR A 73 -2.21 -17.19 -1.67
C THR A 73 -2.25 -16.40 -0.37
N ALA A 74 -3.12 -16.83 0.56
CA ALA A 74 -2.88 -16.59 1.97
C ALA A 74 -1.43 -16.99 2.24
N VAL A 75 -0.58 -16.02 2.55
CA VAL A 75 0.76 -16.24 3.09
C VAL A 75 0.60 -17.30 4.17
N GLY A 76 1.02 -18.52 3.82
CA GLY A 76 0.71 -19.72 4.58
C GLY A 76 1.16 -19.52 6.02
N THR A 77 0.20 -19.69 6.94
CA THR A 77 0.38 -20.44 8.17
C THR A 77 1.74 -20.25 8.85
N ARG A 78 1.88 -19.17 9.61
CA ARG A 78 2.80 -19.13 10.76
C ARG A 78 2.03 -19.00 12.06
N THR A 79 1.12 -19.94 12.26
CA THR A 79 0.69 -20.39 13.59
C THR A 79 1.05 -21.87 13.71
N ARG A 80 2.13 -22.17 14.42
CA ARG A 80 2.26 -23.37 15.24
C ARG A 80 3.49 -23.28 16.15
N HIS A 81 3.17 -23.34 17.44
CA HIS A 81 3.97 -23.61 18.65
C HIS A 81 5.01 -22.59 19.08
#